data_AF-A0A1Z4IGY9-F1
#
_entry.id   AF-A0A1Z4IGY9-F1
#
_cell.length_a   1.000
_cell.length_b   1.000
_cell.length_c   1.000
_cell.angle_alpha   90.00
_cell.angle_beta   90.00
_cell.angle_gamma   90.00
#
_symmetry.space_group_name_H-M   'P 1'
#
loop_
_entity.id
_entity.type
_entity.pdbx_description
1 polymer ?
#
loop_
_entity_poly.entity_id
_entity_poly.type
_entity_poly.pdbx_seq_one_letter_code
_entity_poly.pdbx_strand_id
1 'polypeptide(L)' 'MSGVSLIELVTSTHYLVSQIAAHPDFQSLDYQPDLTIGDALTALSYLKDQLETNQKLSITTEITD' A
#
# COMPACT_ATOMS: atom_id res chain seq x y z
N MET A 1 9.33 7.79 -20.76
CA MET A 1 8.15 7.08 -20.24
C MET A 1 8.06 7.43 -18.78
N SER A 2 7.06 8.21 -18.38
CA SER A 2 6.81 8.44 -16.96
C SER A 2 6.43 7.09 -16.37
N GLY A 3 7.30 6.53 -15.52
CA GLY A 3 7.00 5.28 -14.82
C GLY A 3 5.77 5.45 -13.94
N VAL A 4 5.09 4.34 -13.66
CA VAL A 4 4.00 4.32 -12.67
C VAL A 4 4.52 4.91 -11.36
N SER A 5 3.77 5.85 -10.78
CA SER A 5 4.21 6.50 -9.55
C SER A 5 4.25 5.49 -8.39
N LEU A 6 5.14 5.71 -7.43
CA LEU A 6 5.23 4.82 -6.27
C LEU A 6 3.90 4.77 -5.48
N ILE A 7 3.16 5.88 -5.44
CA ILE A 7 1.86 5.93 -4.77
C ILE A 7 0.79 5.09 -5.49
N GLU A 8 0.80 5.07 -6.83
CA GLU A 8 -0.06 4.19 -7.62
C GLU A 8 0.32 2.72 -7.38
N LEU A 9 1.61 2.38 -7.36
CA LEU A 9 2.07 1.02 -7.07
C LEU A 9 1.60 0.54 -5.69
N VAL A 10 1.76 1.36 -4.66
CA VAL A 10 1.33 1.02 -3.29
C VAL A 10 -0.18 0.88 -3.21
N THR A 11 -0.93 1.80 -3.83
CA THR A 11 -2.39 1.77 -3.85
C THR A 11 -2.92 0.53 -4.57
N SER A 12 -2.40 0.23 -5.76
CA SER A 12 -2.78 -0.96 -6.53
C SER A 12 -2.41 -2.24 -5.78
N THR A 13 -1.24 -2.30 -5.15
CA THR A 13 -0.82 -3.47 -4.36
C THR A 13 -1.74 -3.68 -3.16
N HIS A 14 -2.06 -2.61 -2.41
CA HIS A 14 -2.99 -2.70 -1.28
C HIS A 14 -4.36 -3.23 -1.73
N TYR A 15 -4.88 -2.73 -2.85
CA TYR A 15 -6.12 -3.23 -3.42
C TYR A 15 -6.02 -4.73 -3.76
N LEU A 16 -5.00 -5.16 -4.50
CA LEU A 16 -4.84 -6.56 -4.88
C LEU A 16 -4.70 -7.49 -3.66
N VAL A 17 -3.93 -7.10 -2.65
CA VAL A 17 -3.77 -7.87 -1.41
C VAL A 17 -5.11 -7.98 -0.66
N SER A 18 -5.93 -6.92 -0.67
CA SER A 18 -7.26 -6.98 -0.07
C SER A 18 -8.20 -7.93 -0.82
N GLN A 19 -8.09 -8.01 -2.15
CA GLN A 19 -8.84 -8.96 -2.96
C GLN A 19 -8.41 -10.41 -2.70
N ILE A 20 -7.11 -10.65 -2.49
CA ILE A 20 -6.59 -11.97 -2.09
C ILE A 20 -7.15 -12.36 -0.72
N ALA A 21 -7.13 -11.45 0.26
CA ALA A 21 -7.66 -11.69 1.61
C ALA A 21 -9.16 -12.08 1.60
N ALA A 22 -9.93 -11.51 0.67
CA ALA A 22 -11.35 -11.79 0.50
C ALA A 22 -11.64 -13.05 -0.33
N HIS A 23 -10.64 -13.65 -0.98
CA HIS A 23 -10.85 -14.77 -1.87
C HIS A 23 -11.10 -16.07 -1.08
N PRO A 24 -12.14 -16.87 -1.41
CA PRO A 24 -12.45 -18.11 -0.69
C PRO A 24 -11.29 -19.11 -0.70
N ASP A 25 -10.56 -19.23 -1.81
CA ASP A 25 -9.39 -20.12 -1.87
C ASP A 25 -8.33 -19.73 -0.83
N PHE A 26 -8.06 -18.44 -0.63
CA PHE A 26 -7.14 -17.97 0.40
C PHE A 26 -7.66 -18.26 1.81
N GLN A 27 -8.95 -18.03 2.05
CA GLN A 27 -9.59 -18.29 3.35
C GLN A 27 -9.65 -19.77 3.71
N SER A 28 -9.63 -20.66 2.71
CA SER A 28 -9.63 -22.11 2.90
C SER A 28 -8.24 -22.70 3.11
N LEU A 29 -7.18 -21.90 3.02
CA LEU A 29 -5.82 -22.37 3.29
C LEU A 29 -5.67 -22.72 4.77
N ASP A 30 -5.26 -23.95 5.07
CA ASP A 30 -4.75 -24.34 6.38
C ASP A 30 -3.28 -23.87 6.50
N TYR A 31 -3.10 -22.56 6.46
CA TYR A 31 -1.80 -21.90 6.44
C TYR A 31 -1.75 -20.79 7.49
N GLN A 32 -0.85 -20.93 8.46
CA GLN A 32 -0.65 -19.98 9.56
C GLN A 32 0.78 -19.43 9.53
N PRO A 33 1.05 -18.40 8.72
CA PRO A 33 2.35 -17.74 8.72
C PRO A 33 2.55 -16.86 9.95
N ASP A 34 3.81 -16.61 10.31
CA ASP A 34 4.18 -15.64 11.35
C ASP A 34 3.74 -14.19 11.00
N LEU A 35 3.72 -13.88 9.70
CA LEU A 35 3.23 -12.61 9.16
C LEU A 35 1.97 -12.85 8.34
N THR A 36 0.90 -12.16 8.72
CA THR A 36 -0.41 -12.30 8.12
C THR A 36 -0.60 -11.37 6.93
N ILE A 37 -1.64 -11.62 6.14
CA ILE A 37 -2.05 -10.68 5.09
C ILE A 37 -2.50 -9.33 5.69
N GLY A 38 -2.98 -9.33 6.95
CA GLY A 38 -3.31 -8.12 7.69
C GLY A 38 -2.07 -7.27 8.00
N ASP A 39 -0.94 -7.91 8.31
CA ASP A 39 0.33 -7.22 8.52
C ASP A 39 0.82 -6.56 7.22
N ALA A 40 0.68 -7.25 6.09
CA ALA A 40 1.00 -6.70 4.78
C ALA A 40 0.13 -5.47 4.44
N LEU A 41 -1.19 -5.54 4.67
CA LEU A 41 -2.11 -4.41 4.46
C LEU A 41 -1.78 -3.23 5.37
N THR A 42 -1.42 -3.50 6.63
CA THR A 42 -0.99 -2.47 7.59
C THR A 42 0.28 -1.79 7.13
N ALA A 43 1.29 -2.55 6.72
CA ALA A 43 2.55 -2.01 6.19
C ALA A 43 2.33 -1.15 4.93
N LEU A 44 1.45 -1.59 4.03
CA LEU A 44 1.10 -0.83 2.82
C LEU A 44 0.37 0.47 3.16
N SER A 45 -0.49 0.47 4.19
CA SER A 45 -1.16 1.68 4.67
C SER A 45 -0.16 2.68 5.22
N TYR A 46 0.77 2.24 6.08
CA TYR A 46 1.83 3.12 6.60
C TYR A 46 2.72 3.68 5.50
N LEU A 47 3.08 2.86 4.52
CA LEU A 47 3.87 3.31 3.39
C LEU A 47 3.11 4.37 2.58
N LYS A 48 1.81 4.17 2.32
CA LYS A 48 0.98 5.12 1.61
C LYS A 48 0.88 6.46 2.36
N ASP A 49 0.61 6.43 3.67
CA ASP A 49 0.49 7.63 4.50
C ASP A 49 1.79 8.46 4.48
N GLN A 50 2.95 7.80 4.54
CA GLN A 50 4.26 8.45 4.45
C GLN A 50 4.49 9.08 3.08
N LEU A 51 4.10 8.39 2.00
CA LEU A 51 4.23 8.93 0.63
C LEU A 51 3.35 10.17 0.41
N GLU A 52 2.09 10.12 0.85
CA GLU A 52 1.17 11.25 0.79
C GLU A 52 1.67 12.45 1.61
N THR A 53 2.22 12.17 2.80
CA THR A 53 2.83 13.19 3.66
C THR A 53 4.02 13.87 2.97
N ASN A 54 4.92 13.10 2.36
CA ASN A 54 6.09 13.63 1.66
C ASN A 54 5.68 14.46 0.44
N GLN A 55 4.69 14.01 -0.34
CA GLN A 55 4.17 14.78 -1.48
C GLN A 55 3.59 16.13 -1.03
N LYS A 56 2.83 16.16 0.07
CA LYS A 56 2.27 17.40 0.63
C LYS A 56 3.36 18.37 1.09
N LEU A 57 4.43 17.85 1.71
CA LEU A 57 5.57 18.66 2.15
C LEU A 57 6.32 19.26 0.95
N SER A 58 6.59 18.48 -0.09
CA SER A 58 7.23 18.96 -1.33
C SER A 58 6.46 20.11 -1.98
N ILE A 59 5.13 19.99 -2.07
CA ILE A 59 4.27 21.06 -2.63
C ILE A 59 4.35 22.33 -1.77
N THR A 60 4.43 22.20 -0.45
CA THR A 60 4.50 23.36 0.46
C THR A 60 5.83 24.10 0.32
N THR A 61 6.94 23.38 0.14
CA THR A 61 8.26 23.98 -0.07
C THR A 61 8.34 24.74 -1.40
N GLU A 62 7.76 24.22 -2.48
CA GLU A 62 7.77 24.88 -3.80
C GLU A 62 6.90 26.16 -3.88
N ILE A 63 5.89 26.31 -3.01
CA ILE A 63 5.00 27.50 -2.99
C ILE A 63 5.61 28.66 -2.19
N THR A 64 6.65 28.40 -1.38
CA THR A 64 7.22 29.39 -0.46
C THR A 64 8.56 29.97 -0.91
N ASP A 65 9.03 29.64 -2.13
CA ASP A 65 10.21 30.21 -2.81
C ASP A 65 9.83 31.19 -3.93
#